data_AF-A0A672GKR5-F1
#
_entry.id   AF-A0A672GKR5-F1
#
_cell.length_a   1.000
_cell.length_b   1.000
_cell.length_c   1.000
_cell.angle_alpha   90.00
_cell.angle_beta   90.00
_cell.angle_gamma   90.00
#
_symmetry.space_group_name_H-M   'P 1'
#
loop_
_entity.id
_entity.type
_entity.pdbx_description
1 polymer ?
#
loop_
_entity_poly.entity_id
_entity_poly.type
_entity_poly.pdbx_seq_one_letter_code
_entity_poly.pdbx_strand_id
1 'polypeptide(L)'
;MEVYVNAKSLRFSQAFLFPNGSAVKHLLERVGVCCQDFYVVTGGRRSDSDELLQDGCVYHVEPRLRGGKGGFGSMLRALGAQIEKTTNREACRDLSGRRLRDVNHEKEMADWLKKQADREAEKEQRRAERLQRKLSEPKHMFADPQYQQQCHDLSERLEESVLKGAAFLHRLLLLASCDGSLTSPVPLSGLQASSDEEEEEDEEEEASSSSSSSCGGVVAMTTQRREEPESSSR
;
A
#
# COMPACT_ATOMS: atom_id res chain seq x y z
N MET A 1 66.64 3.83 -35.29
CA MET A 1 65.87 3.91 -34.04
C MET A 1 64.81 2.83 -34.06
N GLU A 2 64.76 2.01 -33.01
CA GLU A 2 63.73 1.00 -32.80
C GLU A 2 62.60 1.62 -31.97
N VAL A 3 61.37 1.54 -32.47
CA VAL A 3 60.18 2.02 -31.77
C VAL A 3 59.11 0.95 -31.77
N TYR A 4 58.39 0.85 -30.66
CA TYR A 4 57.34 -0.13 -30.50
C TYR A 4 55.99 0.51 -30.81
N VAL A 5 55.24 -0.07 -31.74
CA VAL A 5 53.95 0.49 -32.18
C VAL A 5 52.84 -0.46 -31.80
N ASN A 6 51.84 0.07 -31.08
CA ASN A 6 50.69 -0.68 -30.61
C ASN A 6 49.40 -0.05 -31.15
N ALA A 7 48.69 -0.79 -31.99
CA ALA A 7 47.40 -0.42 -32.53
C ALA A 7 46.38 -1.50 -32.13
N LYS A 8 45.78 -1.34 -30.94
CA LYS A 8 44.81 -2.31 -30.39
C LYS A 8 43.60 -2.51 -31.31
N SER A 9 43.12 -1.44 -31.92
CA SER A 9 42.01 -1.44 -32.88
C SER A 9 42.30 -2.28 -34.13
N LEU A 10 43.57 -2.36 -34.53
CA LEU A 10 44.05 -3.15 -35.66
C LEU A 10 44.64 -4.51 -35.23
N ARG A 11 44.52 -4.87 -33.95
CA ARG A 11 45.16 -6.05 -33.32
C ARG A 11 46.64 -6.19 -33.67
N PHE A 12 47.33 -5.06 -33.69
CA PHE A 12 48.69 -4.95 -34.19
C PHE A 12 49.60 -4.44 -33.08
N SER A 13 50.73 -5.13 -32.84
CA SER A 13 51.75 -4.72 -31.88
C SER A 13 53.11 -5.21 -32.36
N GLN A 14 53.97 -4.31 -32.82
CA GLN A 14 55.25 -4.69 -33.40
C GLN A 14 56.31 -3.59 -33.25
N ALA A 15 57.57 -4.00 -33.16
CA ALA A 15 58.71 -3.11 -33.27
C ALA A 15 58.99 -2.76 -34.73
N PHE A 16 59.30 -1.49 -34.99
CA PHE A 16 59.72 -1.01 -36.29
C PHE A 16 61.06 -0.28 -36.19
N LEU A 17 61.89 -0.46 -37.21
CA LEU A 17 63.12 0.28 -37.38
C LEU A 17 62.88 1.48 -38.30
N PHE A 18 63.14 2.68 -37.76
CA PHE A 18 63.07 3.93 -38.49
C PHE A 18 64.45 4.58 -38.61
N PRO A 19 64.73 5.30 -39.71
CA PRO A 19 65.89 6.18 -39.82
C PRO A 19 65.87 7.27 -38.74
N ASN A 20 67.05 7.72 -38.35
CA ASN A 20 67.20 8.80 -37.37
C ASN A 20 66.55 10.09 -37.91
N GLY A 21 65.76 10.77 -37.08
CA GLY A 21 65.02 11.98 -37.49
C GLY A 21 63.63 11.72 -38.09
N SER A 22 63.15 10.47 -38.07
CA SER A 22 61.78 10.16 -38.48
C SER A 22 60.77 10.77 -37.52
N ALA A 23 59.71 11.38 -38.05
CA ALA A 23 58.57 11.92 -37.31
C ALA A 23 57.40 10.93 -37.19
N VAL A 24 56.44 11.24 -36.30
CA VAL A 24 55.23 10.45 -36.04
C VAL A 24 54.38 10.21 -37.29
N LYS A 25 54.35 11.14 -38.26
CA LYS A 25 53.67 10.92 -39.56
C LYS A 25 54.21 9.72 -40.35
N HIS A 26 55.52 9.47 -40.31
CA HIS A 26 56.13 8.33 -41.00
C HIS A 26 55.77 7.01 -40.34
N LEU A 27 55.47 7.02 -39.04
CA LEU A 27 54.93 5.87 -38.33
C LEU A 27 53.53 5.53 -38.83
N LEU A 28 52.65 6.53 -38.98
CA LEU A 28 51.29 6.32 -39.52
C LEU A 28 51.32 5.81 -40.97
N GLU A 29 52.22 6.35 -41.81
CA GLU A 29 52.46 5.87 -43.17
C GLU A 29 52.92 4.41 -43.20
N ARG A 30 53.86 4.04 -42.31
CA ARG A 30 54.38 2.66 -42.20
C ARG A 30 53.31 1.65 -41.80
N VAL A 31 52.39 2.07 -40.92
CA VAL A 31 51.25 1.26 -40.48
C VAL A 31 50.14 1.21 -41.55
N GLY A 32 50.18 2.11 -42.54
CA GLY A 32 49.21 2.17 -43.62
C GLY A 32 47.89 2.85 -43.24
N VAL A 33 47.92 3.79 -42.29
CA VAL A 33 46.72 4.50 -41.80
C VAL A 33 46.79 6.01 -42.02
N CYS A 34 45.63 6.62 -42.27
CA CYS A 34 45.52 8.07 -42.49
C CYS A 34 45.53 8.85 -41.16
N CYS A 35 46.27 9.96 -41.09
CA CYS A 35 46.31 10.87 -39.94
C CYS A 35 44.97 11.56 -39.62
N GLN A 36 44.02 11.56 -40.57
CA GLN A 36 42.66 12.07 -40.36
C GLN A 36 41.78 11.10 -39.57
N ASP A 37 42.06 9.81 -39.66
CA ASP A 37 41.27 8.74 -39.02
C ASP A 37 41.98 8.14 -37.81
N PHE A 38 43.26 8.44 -37.61
CA PHE A 38 44.03 7.94 -36.47
C PHE A 38 44.82 9.06 -35.81
N TYR A 39 45.11 8.88 -34.52
CA TYR A 39 46.04 9.72 -33.78
C TYR A 39 47.00 8.84 -33.00
N VAL A 40 48.16 9.41 -32.67
CA VAL A 40 49.21 8.71 -31.95
C VAL A 40 49.31 9.23 -30.52
N VAL A 41 49.49 8.32 -29.57
CA VAL A 41 49.65 8.62 -28.14
C VAL A 41 50.96 8.05 -27.65
N THR A 42 51.75 8.88 -26.97
CA THR A 42 53.05 8.52 -26.39
C THR A 42 53.03 8.95 -24.93
N GLY A 43 53.29 8.02 -24.00
CA GLY A 43 53.26 8.33 -22.57
C GLY A 43 51.92 8.91 -22.06
N GLY A 44 50.80 8.53 -22.67
CA GLY A 44 49.46 9.01 -22.31
C GLY A 44 49.09 10.40 -22.85
N ARG A 45 49.96 11.06 -23.61
CA ARG A 45 49.67 12.33 -24.29
C ARG A 45 49.61 12.14 -25.80
N ARG A 46 48.78 12.96 -26.47
CA ARG A 46 48.67 12.95 -27.93
C ARG A 46 49.93 13.57 -28.53
N SER A 47 50.58 12.83 -29.41
CA SER A 47 51.73 13.31 -30.17
C SER A 47 51.29 14.06 -31.42
N ASP A 48 52.05 15.09 -31.78
CA ASP A 48 51.84 15.84 -33.02
C ASP A 48 52.43 15.10 -34.21
N SER A 49 51.94 15.40 -35.42
CA SER A 49 52.36 14.67 -36.64
C SER A 49 53.83 14.89 -37.00
N ASP A 50 54.37 16.05 -36.65
CA ASP A 50 55.77 16.43 -36.91
C ASP A 50 56.69 16.18 -35.70
N GLU A 51 56.19 15.63 -34.60
CA GLU A 51 57.00 15.25 -33.44
C GLU A 51 57.98 14.13 -33.84
N LEU A 52 59.23 14.23 -33.39
CA LEU A 52 60.27 13.24 -33.69
C LEU A 52 60.05 11.94 -32.91
N LEU A 53 60.31 10.81 -33.56
CA LEU A 53 60.30 9.51 -32.93
C LEU A 53 61.50 9.38 -31.99
N GLN A 54 61.24 8.86 -30.80
CA GLN A 54 62.25 8.61 -29.76
C GLN A 54 62.58 7.12 -29.71
N ASP A 55 63.86 6.80 -29.68
CA ASP A 55 64.36 5.43 -29.62
C ASP A 55 63.87 4.71 -28.35
N GLY A 56 63.40 3.46 -28.50
CA GLY A 56 62.89 2.63 -27.41
C GLY A 56 61.50 3.03 -26.87
N CYS A 57 60.85 4.05 -27.44
CA CYS A 57 59.54 4.49 -26.99
C CYS A 57 58.39 3.65 -27.57
N VAL A 58 57.27 3.62 -26.83
CA VAL A 58 56.03 2.94 -27.23
C VAL A 58 55.01 3.97 -27.71
N TYR A 59 54.57 3.80 -28.95
CA TYR A 59 53.58 4.64 -29.63
C TYR A 59 52.28 3.88 -29.80
N HIS A 60 51.18 4.46 -29.31
CA HIS A 60 49.84 3.89 -29.45
C HIS A 60 49.10 4.55 -30.59
N VAL A 61 48.65 3.78 -31.59
CA VAL A 61 47.87 4.27 -32.72
C VAL A 61 46.40 3.99 -32.44
N GLU A 62 45.62 5.04 -32.22
CA GLU A 62 44.22 4.97 -31.82
C GLU A 62 43.32 5.59 -32.91
N PRO A 63 42.19 4.96 -33.24
CA PRO A 63 41.26 5.48 -34.23
C PRO A 63 40.56 6.73 -33.68
N ARG A 64 40.49 7.77 -34.50
CA ARG A 64 39.63 8.93 -34.33
C ARG A 64 38.21 8.47 -34.63
N LEU A 65 37.41 8.33 -33.59
CA LEU A 65 35.98 8.14 -33.78
C LEU A 65 35.42 9.41 -34.43
N ARG A 66 34.85 9.28 -35.64
CA ARG A 66 34.08 10.32 -36.33
C ARG A 66 32.85 10.62 -35.48
N GLY A 67 33.02 11.50 -34.49
CA GLY A 67 32.01 12.16 -33.65
C GLY A 67 30.77 11.36 -33.24
N GLY A 68 30.64 11.12 -31.93
CA GLY A 68 29.37 10.63 -31.36
C GLY A 68 29.29 10.51 -29.84
N LYS A 69 30.25 11.04 -29.06
CA LYS A 69 30.15 11.02 -27.57
C LYS A 69 28.94 11.79 -27.03
N GLY A 70 28.19 12.46 -27.91
CA GLY A 70 26.97 13.19 -27.59
C GLY A 70 25.75 12.32 -27.29
N GLY A 71 25.72 11.02 -27.63
CA GLY A 71 24.54 10.17 -27.42
C GLY A 71 24.09 10.09 -25.96
N PHE A 72 25.05 9.90 -25.04
CA PHE A 72 24.76 9.89 -23.62
C PHE A 72 24.31 11.28 -23.12
N GLY A 73 24.98 12.35 -23.56
CA GLY A 73 24.61 13.73 -23.20
C GLY A 73 23.28 14.20 -23.79
N SER A 74 22.93 13.77 -25.00
CA SER A 74 21.64 14.04 -25.64
C SER A 74 20.53 13.25 -24.98
N MET A 75 20.80 11.99 -24.62
CA MET A 75 19.88 11.17 -23.82
C MET A 75 19.62 11.83 -22.46
N LEU A 76 20.65 12.31 -21.78
CA LEU A 76 20.49 13.03 -20.52
C LEU A 76 19.74 14.35 -20.69
N ARG A 77 19.91 15.09 -21.80
CA ARG A 77 19.11 16.29 -22.08
C ARG A 77 17.64 15.97 -22.36
N ALA A 78 17.38 14.89 -23.10
CA ALA A 78 16.01 14.44 -23.38
C ALA A 78 15.29 13.96 -22.11
N LEU A 79 15.97 13.14 -21.29
CA LEU A 79 15.42 12.65 -20.03
C LEU A 79 15.33 13.75 -18.98
N GLY A 80 16.31 14.65 -18.90
CA GLY A 80 16.34 15.74 -17.94
C GLY A 80 15.21 16.75 -18.12
N ALA A 81 14.65 16.87 -19.33
CA ALA A 81 13.45 17.67 -19.58
C ALA A 81 12.14 17.01 -19.10
N GLN A 82 12.14 15.67 -18.95
CA GLN A 82 10.99 14.89 -18.50
C GLN A 82 11.02 14.62 -16.99
N ILE A 83 12.20 14.68 -16.37
CA ILE A 83 12.37 14.45 -14.94
C ILE A 83 12.14 15.78 -14.21
N GLU A 84 10.96 15.90 -13.59
CA GLU A 84 10.74 16.96 -12.60
C GLU A 84 11.70 16.80 -11.42
N LYS A 85 12.02 17.93 -10.75
CA LYS A 85 12.87 17.90 -9.56
C LYS A 85 12.28 16.91 -8.55
N THR A 86 13.03 15.87 -8.24
CA THR A 86 12.61 14.86 -7.27
C THR A 86 12.33 15.55 -5.93
N THR A 87 11.16 15.28 -5.35
CA THR A 87 10.78 15.82 -4.03
C THR A 87 11.39 15.03 -2.88
N ASN A 88 12.11 13.94 -3.18
CA ASN A 88 12.76 13.09 -2.20
C ASN A 88 13.97 13.81 -1.56
N ARG A 89 13.74 14.34 -0.35
CA ARG A 89 14.75 14.98 0.50
C ARG A 89 15.62 13.99 1.29
N GLU A 90 15.28 12.72 1.31
CA GLU A 90 15.98 11.69 2.11
C GLU A 90 17.36 11.35 1.55
N ALA A 91 17.58 11.62 0.25
CA ALA A 91 18.88 11.46 -0.41
C ALA A 91 19.89 12.54 0.01
N CYS A 92 19.42 13.65 0.58
CA CYS A 92 20.29 14.72 1.08
C CYS A 92 21.13 14.23 2.27
N ARG A 93 22.29 14.85 2.44
CA ARG A 93 23.15 14.65 3.60
C ARG A 93 22.99 15.81 4.56
N ASP A 94 23.13 15.54 5.84
CA ASP A 94 23.21 16.57 6.88
C ASP A 94 24.64 17.16 6.94
N LEU A 95 24.84 18.19 7.78
CA LEU A 95 26.16 18.81 8.00
C LEU A 95 27.17 17.85 8.67
N SER A 96 26.70 16.73 9.24
CA SER A 96 27.55 15.68 9.80
C SER A 96 28.00 14.65 8.76
N GLY A 97 27.43 14.71 7.53
CA GLY A 97 27.73 13.78 6.44
C GLY A 97 26.92 12.49 6.46
N ARG A 98 25.95 12.32 7.35
CA ARG A 98 24.95 11.24 7.34
C ARG A 98 23.81 11.56 6.37
N ARG A 99 23.15 10.53 5.81
CA ARG A 99 21.97 10.74 4.94
C ARG A 99 20.72 10.94 5.78
N LEU A 100 19.80 11.81 5.33
CA LEU A 100 18.53 12.05 6.02
C LEU A 100 17.68 10.76 6.15
N ARG A 101 17.78 9.86 5.17
CA ARG A 101 17.14 8.53 5.23
C ARG A 101 17.48 7.78 6.52
N ASP A 102 18.76 7.69 6.85
CA ASP A 102 19.23 6.90 7.98
C ASP A 102 18.73 7.51 9.30
N VAL A 103 18.76 8.84 9.39
CA VAL A 103 18.24 9.59 10.54
C VAL A 103 16.73 9.39 10.72
N ASN A 104 15.96 9.39 9.64
CA ASN A 104 14.52 9.15 9.71
C ASN A 104 14.21 7.71 10.15
N HIS A 105 14.90 6.72 9.58
CA HIS A 105 14.72 5.32 10.01
C HIS A 105 15.09 5.11 11.47
N GLU A 106 16.18 5.72 11.96
CA GLU A 106 16.55 5.66 13.38
C GLU A 106 15.45 6.25 14.28
N LYS A 107 14.84 7.37 13.88
CA LYS A 107 13.71 7.98 14.60
C LYS A 107 12.46 7.10 14.55
N GLU A 108 12.11 6.57 13.39
CA GLU A 108 10.96 5.68 13.23
C GLU A 108 11.11 4.42 14.08
N MET A 109 12.31 3.83 14.12
CA MET A 109 12.62 2.69 14.97
C MET A 109 12.50 3.05 16.46
N ALA A 110 13.02 4.20 16.87
CA ALA A 110 12.91 4.68 18.25
C ALA A 110 11.45 4.94 18.65
N ASP A 111 10.66 5.56 17.79
CA ASP A 111 9.25 5.86 18.06
C ASP A 111 8.39 4.60 18.03
N TRP A 112 8.72 3.62 17.18
CA TRP A 112 8.10 2.31 17.21
C TRP A 112 8.35 1.60 18.54
N LEU A 113 9.59 1.62 19.03
CA LEU A 113 9.94 1.06 20.35
C LEU A 113 9.22 1.77 21.49
N LYS A 114 9.16 3.10 21.49
CA LYS A 114 8.38 3.86 22.50
C LYS A 114 6.91 3.45 22.50
N LYS A 115 6.31 3.33 21.32
CA LYS A 115 4.91 2.90 21.16
C LYS A 115 4.68 1.41 21.46
N GLN A 116 5.70 0.61 21.79
CA GLN A 116 5.47 -0.79 22.17
C GLN A 116 4.72 -0.89 23.49
N ALA A 117 5.14 -0.12 24.50
CA ALA A 117 4.50 -0.13 25.81
C ALA A 117 3.02 0.28 25.71
N ASP A 118 2.71 1.33 24.95
CA ASP A 118 1.33 1.78 24.74
C ASP A 118 0.49 0.72 23.99
N ARG A 119 1.07 0.05 22.99
CA ARG A 119 0.40 -1.03 22.26
C ARG A 119 0.16 -2.27 23.10
N GLU A 120 1.07 -2.59 24.02
CA GLU A 120 0.89 -3.69 24.97
C GLU A 120 -0.18 -3.35 26.00
N ALA A 121 -0.17 -2.13 26.54
CA ALA A 121 -1.19 -1.64 27.46
C ALA A 121 -2.58 -1.60 26.80
N GLU A 122 -2.71 -1.13 25.56
CA GLU A 122 -3.99 -1.13 24.83
C GLU A 122 -4.50 -2.56 24.59
N LYS A 123 -3.60 -3.50 24.25
CA LYS A 123 -3.96 -4.92 24.11
C LYS A 123 -4.40 -5.52 25.44
N GLU A 124 -3.73 -5.18 26.53
CA GLU A 124 -4.09 -5.64 27.87
C GLU A 124 -5.44 -5.07 28.31
N GLN A 125 -5.68 -3.78 28.10
CA GLN A 125 -6.97 -3.13 28.37
C GLN A 125 -8.10 -3.77 27.56
N ARG A 126 -7.91 -3.98 26.25
CA ARG A 126 -8.91 -4.63 25.41
C ARG A 126 -9.18 -6.07 25.81
N ARG A 127 -8.16 -6.80 26.29
CA ARG A 127 -8.33 -8.15 26.85
C ARG A 127 -9.11 -8.10 28.16
N ALA A 128 -8.80 -7.17 29.05
CA ALA A 128 -9.49 -6.98 30.31
C ALA A 128 -10.96 -6.61 30.09
N GLU A 129 -11.26 -5.69 29.16
CA GLU A 129 -12.63 -5.30 28.82
C GLU A 129 -13.43 -6.47 28.24
N ARG A 130 -12.84 -7.24 27.30
CA ARG A 130 -13.47 -8.46 26.76
C ARG A 130 -13.75 -9.47 27.85
N LEU A 131 -12.82 -9.67 28.77
CA LEU A 131 -12.98 -10.60 29.88
C LEU A 131 -14.06 -10.11 30.84
N GLN A 132 -14.10 -8.82 31.15
CA GLN A 132 -15.15 -8.21 31.98
C GLN A 132 -16.54 -8.33 31.33
N ARG A 133 -16.65 -8.10 30.02
CA ARG A 133 -17.91 -8.30 29.27
C ARG A 133 -18.38 -9.75 29.28
N LYS A 134 -17.47 -10.72 29.26
CA LYS A 134 -17.80 -12.15 29.38
C LYS A 134 -18.19 -12.54 30.81
N LEU A 135 -17.59 -11.90 31.82
CA LEU A 135 -17.92 -12.13 33.23
C LEU A 135 -19.23 -11.47 33.66
N SER A 136 -19.63 -10.36 33.04
CA SER A 136 -20.93 -9.74 33.34
C SER A 136 -22.06 -10.65 32.89
N GLU A 137 -22.95 -10.99 33.82
CA GLU A 137 -24.14 -11.80 33.51
C GLU A 137 -24.94 -11.15 32.36
N PRO A 138 -25.39 -11.93 31.37
CA PRO A 138 -26.25 -11.43 30.31
C PRO A 138 -27.56 -10.92 30.93
N LYS A 139 -27.69 -9.58 31.04
CA LYS A 139 -28.92 -8.94 31.47
C LYS A 139 -29.92 -8.98 30.31
N HIS A 140 -30.68 -10.07 30.23
CA HIS A 140 -31.86 -10.13 29.38
C HIS A 140 -32.94 -9.22 29.97
N MET A 141 -32.99 -7.97 29.51
CA MET A 141 -34.10 -7.08 29.82
C MET A 141 -35.14 -7.22 28.71
N PHE A 142 -36.21 -7.97 29.00
CA PHE A 142 -37.39 -8.02 28.15
C PHE A 142 -38.20 -6.73 28.35
N ALA A 143 -37.79 -5.66 27.66
CA ALA A 143 -38.43 -4.36 27.70
C ALA A 143 -39.00 -4.02 26.32
N ASP A 144 -40.09 -4.69 25.96
CA ASP A 144 -40.85 -4.41 24.73
C ASP A 144 -42.07 -3.51 25.06
N PRO A 145 -42.10 -2.26 24.56
CA PRO A 145 -43.25 -1.37 24.75
C PRO A 145 -44.55 -1.90 24.17
N GLN A 146 -44.51 -2.67 23.06
CA GLN A 146 -45.71 -3.22 22.44
C GLN A 146 -46.31 -4.34 23.30
N TYR A 147 -45.48 -5.25 23.81
CA TYR A 147 -45.92 -6.27 24.75
C TYR A 147 -46.49 -5.65 26.03
N GLN A 148 -45.83 -4.61 26.57
CA GLN A 148 -46.35 -3.88 27.74
C GLN A 148 -47.72 -3.25 27.49
N GLN A 149 -47.92 -2.63 26.32
CA GLN A 149 -49.21 -2.10 25.91
C GLN A 149 -50.24 -3.23 25.73
N GLN A 150 -49.87 -4.36 25.12
CA GLN A 150 -50.76 -5.51 24.97
C GLN A 150 -51.19 -6.08 26.34
N CYS A 151 -50.29 -6.21 27.30
CA CYS A 151 -50.65 -6.61 28.66
C CYS A 151 -51.64 -5.63 29.31
N HIS A 152 -51.41 -4.33 29.13
CA HIS A 152 -52.32 -3.29 29.61
C HIS A 152 -53.70 -3.39 28.94
N ASP A 153 -53.76 -3.46 27.62
CA ASP A 153 -54.99 -3.57 26.85
C ASP A 153 -55.77 -4.86 27.18
N LEU A 154 -55.06 -5.97 27.37
CA LEU A 154 -55.67 -7.24 27.80
C LEU A 154 -56.29 -7.11 29.18
N SER A 155 -55.62 -6.43 30.11
CA SER A 155 -56.15 -6.20 31.46
C SER A 155 -57.43 -5.36 31.43
N GLU A 156 -57.46 -4.26 30.65
CA GLU A 156 -58.66 -3.42 30.50
C GLU A 156 -59.82 -4.20 29.86
N ARG A 157 -59.55 -4.97 28.80
CA ARG A 157 -60.57 -5.78 28.13
C ARG A 157 -61.17 -6.85 29.04
N LEU A 158 -60.34 -7.45 29.91
CA LEU A 158 -60.79 -8.43 30.89
C LEU A 158 -61.74 -7.76 31.90
N GLU A 159 -61.35 -6.62 32.46
CA GLU A 159 -62.17 -5.86 33.41
C GLU A 159 -63.51 -5.44 32.79
N GLU A 160 -63.49 -4.91 31.56
CA GLU A 160 -64.70 -4.56 30.83
C GLU A 160 -65.64 -5.76 30.61
N SER A 161 -65.08 -6.92 30.27
CA SER A 161 -65.86 -8.13 30.01
C SER A 161 -66.54 -8.64 31.27
N VAL A 162 -65.85 -8.60 32.41
CA VAL A 162 -66.41 -8.93 33.73
C VAL A 162 -67.53 -7.95 34.10
N LEU A 163 -67.33 -6.65 33.90
CA LEU A 163 -68.35 -5.64 34.18
C LEU A 163 -69.59 -5.82 33.29
N LYS A 164 -69.40 -6.04 31.99
CA LYS A 164 -70.50 -6.30 31.05
C LYS A 164 -71.25 -7.59 31.40
N GLY A 165 -70.54 -8.65 31.76
CA GLY A 165 -71.12 -9.91 32.21
C GLY A 165 -71.91 -9.75 33.52
N ALA A 166 -71.37 -9.05 34.50
CA ALA A 166 -72.06 -8.74 35.76
C ALA A 166 -73.31 -7.88 35.53
N ALA A 167 -73.24 -6.87 34.66
CA ALA A 167 -74.39 -6.05 34.29
C ALA A 167 -75.45 -6.85 33.50
N PHE A 168 -75.04 -7.76 32.63
CA PHE A 168 -75.94 -8.66 31.91
C PHE A 168 -76.67 -9.60 32.87
N LEU A 169 -75.96 -10.22 33.81
CA LEU A 169 -76.57 -11.06 34.85
C LEU A 169 -77.52 -10.25 35.72
N HIS A 170 -77.14 -9.02 36.12
CA HIS A 170 -78.01 -8.12 36.87
C HIS A 170 -79.30 -7.79 36.10
N ARG A 171 -79.19 -7.52 34.78
CA ARG A 171 -80.33 -7.26 33.90
C ARG A 171 -81.20 -8.51 33.70
N LEU A 172 -80.60 -9.68 33.57
CA LEU A 172 -81.33 -10.94 33.44
C LEU A 172 -82.07 -11.26 34.74
N LEU A 173 -81.49 -10.98 35.91
CA LEU A 173 -82.14 -11.15 37.21
C LEU A 173 -83.35 -10.21 37.37
N LEU A 174 -83.23 -8.97 36.89
CA LEU A 174 -84.35 -8.02 36.84
C LEU A 174 -85.46 -8.45 35.87
N LEU A 175 -85.10 -9.00 34.69
CA LEU A 175 -86.08 -9.50 33.71
C LEU A 175 -86.71 -10.83 34.13
N ALA A 176 -85.97 -11.70 34.83
CA ALA A 176 -86.47 -12.96 35.39
C ALA A 176 -87.51 -12.76 36.51
N SER A 177 -87.71 -11.52 36.97
CA SER A 177 -88.82 -11.15 37.85
C SER A 177 -90.14 -10.91 37.09
N CYS A 178 -90.15 -11.01 35.75
CA CYS A 178 -91.31 -10.76 34.89
C CYS A 178 -91.42 -11.82 33.76
N ASP A 179 -92.15 -12.92 34.01
CA ASP A 179 -92.71 -13.97 33.11
C ASP A 179 -91.93 -14.54 31.90
N GLY A 180 -91.93 -15.88 31.81
CA GLY A 180 -91.09 -16.67 30.90
C GLY A 180 -91.66 -17.03 29.52
N SER A 181 -90.77 -17.18 28.54
CA SER A 181 -90.80 -18.22 27.48
C SER A 181 -89.41 -18.33 26.80
N LEU A 182 -89.12 -19.50 26.24
CA LEU A 182 -87.81 -20.05 25.83
C LEU A 182 -87.30 -19.53 24.47
N THR A 183 -85.98 -19.32 24.28
CA THR A 183 -85.28 -19.60 23.00
C THR A 183 -83.77 -19.88 23.13
N SER A 184 -83.39 -21.08 22.64
CA SER A 184 -82.15 -21.58 21.99
C SER A 184 -80.72 -21.30 22.51
N PRO A 185 -79.86 -22.34 22.60
CA PRO A 185 -78.41 -22.20 22.77
C PRO A 185 -77.71 -21.92 21.42
N VAL A 186 -76.69 -21.05 21.44
CA VAL A 186 -75.79 -20.81 20.29
C VAL A 186 -74.53 -21.69 20.46
N PRO A 187 -74.06 -22.39 19.40
CA PRO A 187 -73.03 -23.41 19.50
C PRO A 187 -71.62 -22.82 19.59
N LEU A 188 -70.76 -23.48 20.38
CA LEU A 188 -69.32 -23.22 20.46
C LEU A 188 -68.63 -24.06 19.36
N SER A 189 -68.30 -23.46 18.22
CA SER A 189 -67.59 -24.12 17.13
C SER A 189 -66.20 -23.52 16.91
N GLY A 190 -65.17 -24.36 17.02
CA GLY A 190 -63.92 -24.24 16.25
C GLY A 190 -62.79 -23.44 16.91
N LEU A 191 -62.08 -24.06 17.86
CA LEU A 191 -60.67 -23.74 18.12
C LEU A 191 -59.83 -24.87 17.52
N GLN A 192 -59.30 -24.67 16.31
CA GLN A 192 -58.15 -25.42 15.82
C GLN A 192 -56.91 -24.58 16.12
N ALA A 193 -56.10 -25.05 17.07
CA ALA A 193 -54.74 -24.55 17.29
C ALA A 193 -53.79 -25.42 16.47
N SER A 194 -53.18 -24.84 15.44
CA SER A 194 -51.97 -25.35 14.82
C SER A 194 -50.78 -24.83 15.63
N SER A 195 -50.09 -25.72 16.33
CA SER A 195 -48.75 -25.45 16.85
C SER A 195 -47.75 -26.01 15.84
N ASP A 196 -47.15 -25.12 15.05
CA ASP A 196 -45.89 -25.40 14.36
C ASP A 196 -44.76 -25.25 15.39
N GLU A 197 -44.01 -26.32 15.61
CA GLU A 197 -42.73 -26.30 16.32
C GLU A 197 -41.63 -26.09 15.29
N GLU A 198 -40.88 -24.99 15.42
CA GLU A 198 -39.56 -24.87 14.80
C GLU A 198 -38.52 -24.78 15.92
N GLU A 199 -37.68 -25.81 15.97
CA GLU A 199 -36.40 -25.85 16.69
C GLU A 199 -35.38 -25.07 15.85
N GLU A 200 -34.65 -24.13 16.45
CA GLU A 200 -33.36 -23.69 15.92
C GLU A 200 -32.27 -23.94 16.96
N GLU A 201 -31.35 -24.84 16.60
CA GLU A 201 -30.02 -24.99 17.16
C GLU A 201 -29.07 -24.05 16.41
N ASP A 202 -28.33 -23.21 17.13
CA ASP A 202 -27.15 -22.53 16.58
C ASP A 202 -25.90 -22.94 17.37
N GLU A 203 -25.10 -23.81 16.74
CA GLU A 203 -23.68 -24.00 17.03
C GLU A 203 -22.88 -22.93 16.28
N GLU A 204 -22.08 -22.11 16.97
CA GLU A 204 -21.01 -21.34 16.33
C GLU A 204 -19.62 -21.80 16.80
N GLU A 205 -18.93 -22.43 15.85
CA GLU A 205 -17.51 -22.77 15.81
C GLU A 205 -16.64 -21.51 15.58
N GLU A 206 -15.66 -21.26 16.45
CA GLU A 206 -14.65 -20.22 16.26
C GLU A 206 -13.34 -20.84 15.75
N ALA A 207 -13.14 -20.78 14.44
CA ALA A 207 -11.92 -21.17 13.77
C ALA A 207 -10.84 -20.07 13.87
N SER A 208 -9.76 -20.38 14.58
CA SER A 208 -8.51 -19.63 14.54
C SER A 208 -7.81 -19.81 13.19
N SER A 209 -7.43 -18.72 12.52
CA SER A 209 -6.48 -18.79 11.41
C SER A 209 -5.32 -17.80 11.62
N SER A 210 -4.17 -18.35 11.98
CA SER A 210 -2.87 -17.75 11.75
C SER A 210 -2.44 -18.07 10.31
N SER A 211 -1.94 -17.09 9.57
CA SER A 211 -1.09 -17.35 8.41
C SER A 211 -0.06 -16.25 8.22
N SER A 212 1.18 -16.71 8.07
CA SER A 212 2.38 -15.98 7.70
C SER A 212 2.67 -16.19 6.20
N SER A 213 3.62 -15.41 5.67
CA SER A 213 4.17 -15.45 4.30
C SER A 213 3.26 -14.81 3.23
N SER A 214 3.72 -14.18 2.15
CA SER A 214 5.01 -14.15 1.46
C SER A 214 5.06 -12.90 0.56
N CYS A 215 6.25 -12.58 0.06
CA CYS A 215 6.57 -11.55 -0.91
C CYS A 215 5.81 -11.69 -2.24
N GLY A 216 5.43 -10.54 -2.83
CA GLY A 216 4.90 -10.48 -4.20
C GLY A 216 4.55 -9.04 -4.57
N GLY A 217 5.36 -8.42 -5.43
CA GLY A 217 5.08 -7.09 -5.96
C GLY A 217 3.93 -7.11 -6.96
N VAL A 218 3.02 -6.16 -6.83
CA VAL A 218 2.07 -5.77 -7.88
C VAL A 218 1.93 -4.24 -7.91
N VAL A 219 2.09 -3.70 -9.11
CA VAL A 219 1.87 -2.30 -9.49
C VAL A 219 0.39 -2.10 -9.84
N ALA A 220 -0.29 -1.09 -9.27
CA ALA A 220 -1.43 -0.43 -9.93
C ALA A 220 -1.89 0.88 -9.25
N MET A 221 -1.86 1.94 -10.06
CA MET A 221 -2.88 2.99 -10.29
C MET A 221 -3.40 3.87 -9.13
N THR A 222 -2.93 5.11 -9.21
CA THR A 222 -3.47 6.41 -8.79
C THR A 222 -4.99 6.56 -8.62
N THR A 223 -5.39 7.24 -7.54
CA THR A 223 -6.44 8.27 -7.56
C THR A 223 -6.01 9.46 -6.69
N GLN A 224 -5.67 10.58 -7.32
CA GLN A 224 -5.45 11.86 -6.63
C GLN A 224 -6.80 12.44 -6.22
N ARG A 225 -6.98 12.64 -4.91
CA ARG A 225 -8.05 13.47 -4.36
C ARG A 225 -7.62 14.93 -4.54
N ARG A 226 -8.35 15.70 -5.35
CA ARG A 226 -8.24 17.16 -5.40
C ARG A 226 -8.73 17.70 -4.05
N GLU A 227 -7.86 18.39 -3.34
CA GLU A 227 -8.26 19.36 -2.31
C GLU A 227 -8.05 20.76 -2.91
N GLU A 228 -9.12 21.55 -2.92
CA GLU A 228 -9.09 22.95 -3.36
C GLU A 228 -8.46 23.83 -2.27
N PRO A 229 -7.71 24.90 -2.62
CA PRO A 229 -7.20 25.82 -1.63
C PRO A 229 -8.29 26.76 -1.12
N GLU A 230 -8.48 26.78 0.20
CA GLU A 230 -9.30 27.78 0.90
C GLU A 230 -8.79 29.19 0.61
N SER A 231 -9.72 30.05 0.20
CA SER A 231 -9.53 31.49 0.03
C SER A 231 -9.22 32.16 1.36
N SER A 232 -8.00 32.71 1.48
CA SER A 232 -7.63 33.61 2.55
C SER A 232 -8.41 34.92 2.45
N SER A 233 -9.22 35.22 3.47
CA SER A 233 -9.80 36.53 3.70
C SER A 233 -9.62 36.93 5.16
N ARG A 234 -8.50 37.61 5.47
CA ARG A 234 -8.39 38.85 6.27
C ARG A 234 -6.96 39.11 6.70
#